data_AF-A0A432R9M3-F1
#
_entry.id   AF-A0A432R9M3-F1
#
_cell.length_a   1.000
_cell.length_b   1.000
_cell.length_c   1.000
_cell.angle_alpha   90.00
_cell.angle_beta   90.00
_cell.angle_gamma   90.00
#
_symmetry.space_group_name_H-M   'P 1'
#
loop_
_entity.id
_entity.type
_entity.pdbx_description
1 polymer ?
#
loop_
_entity_poly.entity_id
_entity_poly.type
_entity_poly.pdbx_seq_one_letter_code
_entity_poly.pdbx_strand_id
1 'polypeptide(L)' 'MDDDKIINFHGATRLDLPADRVLREAINADLEDVVVVGWDNDGILHFASNKASGPEILWLLEVARKKLLEIEDE' A
#
# COMPACT_ATOMS: atom_id res chain seq x y z
N MET A 1 -30.31 3.73 0.58
CA MET A 1 -30.46 2.92 1.80
C MET A 1 -29.27 1.99 1.85
N ASP A 2 -28.22 2.17 2.62
CA ASP A 2 -27.67 3.22 3.49
C ASP A 2 -26.14 3.02 3.35
N ASP A 3 -25.28 4.04 3.38
CA ASP A 3 -24.45 4.24 4.57
C ASP A 3 -23.79 5.62 4.49
N ASP A 4 -24.58 6.63 4.81
CA ASP A 4 -24.21 8.04 4.88
C ASP A 4 -23.36 8.35 6.12
N LYS A 5 -22.38 7.49 6.50
CA LYS A 5 -21.54 7.71 7.70
C LYS A 5 -20.25 6.90 7.82
N ILE A 6 -19.65 6.41 6.73
CA ILE A 6 -18.29 5.84 6.81
C ILE A 6 -17.28 6.98 6.62
N ILE A 7 -16.79 7.52 7.73
CA ILE A 7 -15.61 8.40 7.73
C ILE A 7 -14.36 7.52 7.60
N ASN A 8 -13.64 7.65 6.49
CA ASN A 8 -12.36 6.98 6.32
C ASN A 8 -11.37 7.55 7.35
N PHE A 9 -10.90 6.69 8.26
CA PHE A 9 -9.82 7.02 9.17
C PHE A 9 -8.50 7.03 8.40
N HIS A 10 -7.80 8.17 8.40
CA HIS A 10 -6.52 8.37 7.70
C HIS A 10 -5.32 8.37 8.65
N GLY A 11 -5.52 8.06 9.94
CA GLY A 11 -4.46 7.99 10.94
C GLY A 11 -3.79 6.61 11.01
N ALA A 12 -2.69 6.52 11.75
CA ALA A 12 -2.06 5.23 12.05
C ALA A 12 -3.03 4.34 12.85
N THR A 13 -3.27 3.13 12.36
CA THR A 13 -4.17 2.15 12.98
C THR A 13 -3.42 0.85 13.23
N ARG A 14 -3.75 0.18 14.34
CA ARG A 14 -3.25 -1.17 14.66
C ARG A 14 -4.09 -2.28 14.03
N LEU A 15 -5.20 -1.92 13.37
CA LEU A 15 -6.07 -2.86 12.68
C LEU A 15 -5.69 -2.94 11.20
N ASP A 16 -5.56 -4.16 10.69
CA ASP A 16 -5.33 -4.42 9.27
C ASP A 16 -6.47 -3.86 8.42
N LEU A 17 -6.11 -3.15 7.36
CA LEU A 17 -7.05 -2.70 6.35
C LEU A 17 -7.20 -3.79 5.28
N PRO A 18 -8.43 -4.02 4.76
CA PRO A 18 -8.62 -4.87 3.59
C PRO A 18 -7.75 -4.41 2.41
N ALA A 19 -7.09 -5.36 1.72
CA ALA A 19 -6.18 -5.04 0.63
C ALA A 19 -6.87 -4.29 -0.53
N ASP A 20 -8.13 -4.61 -0.82
CA ASP A 20 -8.91 -3.95 -1.87
C ASP A 20 -9.14 -2.46 -1.57
N ARG A 21 -9.31 -2.10 -0.29
CA ARG A 21 -9.42 -0.72 0.15
C ARG A 21 -8.11 0.04 -0.10
N VAL A 22 -6.98 -0.52 0.31
CA VAL A 22 -5.65 0.09 0.10
C VAL A 22 -5.38 0.31 -1.40
N LEU A 23 -5.71 -0.67 -2.24
CA LEU A 23 -5.55 -0.57 -3.69
C LEU A 23 -6.45 0.51 -4.30
N ARG A 24 -7.72 0.63 -3.87
CA ARG A 24 -8.63 1.69 -4.32
C ARG A 24 -8.17 3.08 -3.91
N GLU A 25 -7.62 3.22 -2.71
CA GLU A 25 -7.03 4.48 -2.24
C GLU A 25 -5.81 4.85 -3.10
N ALA A 26 -4.95 3.88 -3.44
CA ALA A 26 -3.77 4.10 -4.30
C ALA A 26 -4.13 4.60 -5.72
N ILE A 27 -5.24 4.13 -6.30
CA ILE A 27 -5.73 4.61 -7.61
C ILE A 27 -6.02 6.12 -7.60
N ASN A 28 -6.45 6.66 -6.45
CA ASN A 28 -6.79 8.08 -6.31
C ASN A 28 -5.63 8.93 -5.77
N ALA A 29 -4.44 8.34 -5.56
CA ALA A 29 -3.30 8.98 -4.92
C ALA A 29 -2.32 9.67 -5.90
N ASP A 30 -2.68 9.78 -7.18
CA ASP A 30 -1.89 10.43 -8.24
C ASP A 30 -0.40 10.00 -8.27
N LEU A 31 -0.18 8.68 -8.15
CA LEU A 31 1.16 8.09 -8.08
C LEU A 31 1.78 7.98 -9.49
N GLU A 32 2.98 8.52 -9.64
CA GLU A 32 3.79 8.33 -10.86
C GLU A 32 4.36 6.90 -10.93
N ASP A 33 4.84 6.41 -9.78
CA ASP A 33 5.59 5.16 -9.67
C ASP A 33 4.94 4.25 -8.62
N VAL A 34 4.66 3.01 -9.00
CA VAL A 34 3.94 2.05 -8.14
C VAL A 34 4.57 0.67 -8.22
N VAL A 35 4.81 0.09 -7.05
CA VAL A 35 5.12 -1.33 -6.88
C VAL A 35 4.03 -1.93 -6.00
N VAL A 36 3.33 -2.93 -6.51
CA VAL A 36 2.33 -3.71 -5.77
C VAL A 36 2.97 -5.00 -5.31
N VAL A 37 3.03 -5.20 -4.00
CA VAL A 37 3.48 -6.45 -3.38
C VAL A 37 2.42 -6.91 -2.40
N GLY A 38 2.05 -8.18 -2.47
CA GLY A 38 1.08 -8.75 -1.55
C GLY A 38 1.00 -10.26 -1.67
N TRP A 39 0.16 -10.87 -0.85
CA TRP A 39 -0.18 -12.27 -0.92
C TRP A 39 -1.60 -12.39 -1.46
N ASP A 40 -1.83 -13.32 -2.38
CA ASP A 40 -3.19 -13.69 -2.75
C ASP A 40 -3.80 -14.66 -1.72
N ASN A 41 -5.05 -15.07 -1.95
CA ASN A 41 -5.78 -15.96 -1.05
C ASN A 41 -5.18 -17.38 -0.98
N ASP A 42 -4.32 -17.75 -1.91
CA ASP A 42 -3.61 -19.03 -1.95
C ASP A 42 -2.20 -18.91 -1.33
N GLY A 43 -1.84 -17.74 -0.81
CA GLY A 43 -0.52 -17.47 -0.22
C GLY A 43 0.59 -17.34 -1.26
N ILE A 44 0.24 -17.11 -2.53
CA ILE A 44 1.21 -16.87 -3.60
C ILE A 44 1.58 -15.39 -3.61
N LEU A 45 2.88 -15.13 -3.74
CA LEU A 45 3.39 -13.76 -3.83
C LEU A 45 2.90 -13.11 -5.13
N HIS A 46 2.10 -12.06 -5.00
CA HIS A 46 1.81 -11.14 -6.07
C HIS A 46 2.86 -10.03 -6.09
N PHE A 47 3.46 -9.80 -7.26
CA PHE A 47 4.43 -8.74 -7.50
C PHE A 47 4.19 -8.10 -8.87
N ALA A 48 3.95 -6.80 -8.91
CA ALA A 48 3.75 -6.03 -10.13
C ALA A 48 4.29 -4.60 -9.98
N SER A 49 4.75 -4.00 -11.07
CA SER A 49 5.21 -2.60 -11.10
C SER A 49 4.91 -1.95 -12.44
N ASN A 50 4.70 -0.63 -12.46
CA ASN A 50 4.62 0.15 -13.69
C ASN A 50 6.01 0.52 -14.25
N LYS A 51 7.08 0.31 -13.49
CA LYS A 51 8.47 0.47 -13.96
C LYS A 51 9.01 -0.84 -14.50
N ALA A 52 9.81 -0.73 -15.57
CA ALA A 52 10.60 -1.85 -16.09
C ALA A 52 11.98 -1.96 -15.43
N SER A 53 12.46 -0.88 -14.80
CA SER A 53 13.79 -0.82 -14.20
C SER A 53 13.82 -1.50 -12.83
N GLY A 54 14.46 -2.66 -12.75
CA GLY A 54 14.69 -3.37 -11.49
C GLY A 54 15.37 -2.51 -10.41
N PRO A 55 16.43 -1.72 -10.73
CA PRO A 55 17.05 -0.82 -9.76
C PRO A 55 16.11 0.23 -9.16
N GLU A 56 15.22 0.82 -9.97
CA GLU A 56 14.25 1.82 -9.48
C GLU A 56 13.21 1.18 -8.56
N ILE A 57 12.75 -0.03 -8.90
CA ILE A 57 11.84 -0.81 -8.06
C ILE A 57 12.50 -1.13 -6.70
N LEU A 58 13.75 -1.62 -6.71
CA LEU A 58 14.49 -1.92 -5.48
C LEU A 58 14.67 -0.68 -4.61
N TRP A 59 15.00 0.46 -5.23
CA TRP A 59 15.12 1.72 -4.51
C TRP A 59 13.81 2.12 -3.82
N LEU A 60 12.67 2.04 -4.53
CA LEU A 60 11.36 2.35 -3.95
C LEU A 60 11.04 1.46 -2.74
N LEU A 61 11.37 0.16 -2.83
CA LEU A 61 11.20 -0.78 -1.72
C LEU A 61 12.07 -0.42 -0.50
N GLU A 62 13.33 -0.02 -0.71
CA GLU A 62 14.21 0.39 0.39
C GLU A 62 13.76 1.69 1.06
N VAL A 63 13.27 2.66 0.29
CA VAL A 63 12.69 3.90 0.84
C VAL A 63 11.42 3.59 1.64
N ALA A 64 10.54 2.73 1.14
CA ALA A 64 9.35 2.30 1.85
C ALA A 64 9.70 1.56 3.16
N ARG A 65 10.68 0.65 3.10
CA ARG A 65 11.19 -0.05 4.28
C ARG A 65 11.76 0.91 5.31
N LYS A 66 12.57 1.88 4.89
CA LYS A 66 13.10 2.91 5.79
C LYS A 66 11.98 3.66 6.49
N LYS A 67 10.94 4.09 5.75
CA LYS A 67 9.78 4.76 6.32
C LYS A 67 9.10 3.92 7.40
N LEU A 68 8.93 2.61 7.17
CA LEU A 68 8.36 1.70 8.18
C LEU A 68 9.20 1.62 9.46
N LEU A 69 10.53 1.62 9.33
CA LEU A 69 11.44 1.59 10.48
C LEU A 69 11.47 2.91 11.26
N GLU A 70 11.06 4.01 10.64
CA GLU A 70 11.00 5.35 11.24
C GLU A 70 9.61 5.68 11.83
N ILE A 71 8.61 4.81 11.66
CA ILE A 71 7.34 4.96 12.36
C ILE A 71 7.60 4.63 13.84
N GLU A 72 7.76 5.65 14.67
CA GLU A 72 7.76 5.50 16.13
C GLU A 72 6.34 5.13 16.59
N ASP A 73 6.23 4.10 17.44
CA ASP A 73 4.99 3.75 18.12
C ASP A 73 4.66 4.86 19.15
N GLU A 74 3.84 5.85 18.78
CA GLU A 74 3.11 6.68 19.76
C GLU A 74 1.87 5.95 20.32
#